data_AF-A0A2D8D330-F1
#
_entry.id   AF-A0A2D8D330-F1
#
_cell.length_a   1.000
_cell.length_b   1.000
_cell.length_c   1.000
_cell.angle_alpha   90.00
_cell.angle_beta   90.00
_cell.angle_gamma   90.00
#
_symmetry.space_group_name_H-M   'P 1'
#
loop_
_entity.id
_entity.type
_entity.pdbx_description
1 polymer ?
#
loop_
_entity_poly.entity_id
_entity_poly.type
_entity_poly.pdbx_seq_one_letter_code
_entity_poly.pdbx_strand_id
1 'polypeptide(L)'
;MPQNQTYRPELSGNPQSSTSRSYPNGNPELQYNRPGVRNTDSAVPLHPAAPVIHDYASDGPAPGNIAFRWAYGSNVAAKNTDPRVQVMQYNEDSFILRQNMCVHWEAPFTYLLFGNKGALLIDNGASANPAHYPLRETVDAIVARWAKARGRTRVPLTLVMTSGEDHAQTKGLAQFAGRPDTTIAPTPLAAMQEFHGLLGKWPTGTSSIDLGDRVIQVIPTPGTHKDGLSFYDPYCDFLFTGDLLFPGKINIGNDRDFVASLERLKAFADANPVKYVMGGHIDMMFVPGQAYPRFRNYRPYERVLEMEPSLIAEALQYAREVQGRDLMLIRPDFILLNGVSPDQRTNVWPADVPQIRPPHPF
;
A
#
# COMPACT_ATOMS: atom_id res chain seq x y z
N MET A 1 21.70 41.80 7.04
CA MET A 1 20.69 42.29 6.09
C MET A 1 19.78 41.12 5.75
N PRO A 2 18.51 41.09 6.18
CA PRO A 2 17.56 40.12 5.64
C PRO A 2 17.39 40.45 4.15
N GLN A 3 17.61 39.46 3.28
CA GLN A 3 17.25 39.59 1.87
C GLN A 3 15.76 39.92 1.81
N ASN A 4 15.41 41.09 1.27
CA ASN A 4 14.04 41.42 0.92
C ASN A 4 13.51 40.29 0.04
N GLN A 5 12.60 39.48 0.57
CA GLN A 5 11.81 38.57 -0.25
C GLN A 5 10.99 39.46 -1.18
N THR A 6 11.38 39.51 -2.45
CA THR A 6 10.65 40.22 -3.48
C THR A 6 9.24 39.66 -3.51
N TYR A 7 8.25 40.47 -3.13
CA TYR A 7 6.84 40.11 -3.24
C TYR A 7 6.52 39.85 -4.72
N ARG A 8 6.19 38.59 -5.04
CA ARG A 8 5.81 38.13 -6.38
C ARG A 8 4.29 37.93 -6.42
N PRO A 9 3.50 38.92 -6.85
CA PRO A 9 2.04 38.84 -6.86
C PRO A 9 1.51 37.66 -7.70
N GLU A 10 2.24 37.23 -8.72
CA GLU A 10 1.96 36.03 -9.51
C GLU A 10 1.98 34.72 -8.71
N LEU A 11 2.56 34.72 -7.50
CA LEU A 11 2.63 33.57 -6.58
C LEU A 11 1.68 33.71 -5.38
N SER A 12 0.84 34.76 -5.34
CA SER A 12 -0.03 35.08 -4.20
C SER A 12 -1.30 34.22 -4.11
N GLY A 13 -1.47 33.24 -4.99
CA GLY A 13 -2.69 32.42 -5.08
C GLY A 13 -3.91 33.16 -5.66
N ASN A 14 -3.79 34.46 -5.95
CA ASN A 14 -4.80 35.21 -6.69
C ASN A 14 -4.56 35.06 -8.21
N PRO A 15 -5.50 34.49 -8.97
CA PRO A 15 -5.34 34.32 -10.40
C PRO A 15 -5.35 35.69 -11.10
N GLN A 16 -4.18 36.17 -11.54
CA GLN A 16 -4.05 37.39 -12.34
C GLN A 16 -3.90 37.12 -13.85
N SER A 17 -3.78 35.87 -14.28
CA SER A 17 -3.69 35.51 -15.71
C SER A 17 -4.20 34.09 -15.98
N SER A 18 -4.85 33.88 -17.13
CA SER A 18 -5.30 32.57 -17.63
C SER A 18 -4.16 31.63 -18.04
N THR A 19 -2.92 32.11 -18.04
CA THR A 19 -1.73 31.34 -18.49
C THR A 19 -0.70 31.07 -17.39
N SER A 20 -0.87 31.61 -16.18
CA SER A 20 0.02 31.36 -15.04
C SER A 20 -0.50 30.21 -14.19
N ARG A 21 0.33 29.20 -13.89
CA ARG A 21 0.03 28.17 -12.89
C ARG A 21 -0.23 28.86 -11.55
N SER A 22 -1.50 28.87 -11.12
CA SER A 22 -1.86 29.33 -9.78
C SER A 22 -1.54 28.21 -8.81
N TYR A 23 -0.53 28.38 -7.96
CA TYR A 23 -0.28 27.48 -6.85
C TYR A 23 -1.26 27.85 -5.74
N PRO A 24 -2.28 27.02 -5.44
CA PRO A 24 -3.23 27.36 -4.38
C PRO A 24 -2.58 27.34 -3.00
N ASN A 25 -1.37 26.79 -2.89
CA ASN A 25 -0.51 26.81 -1.70
C ASN A 25 0.28 28.13 -1.52
N GLY A 26 0.05 29.15 -2.37
CA GLY A 26 0.82 30.40 -2.37
C GLY A 26 2.22 30.22 -2.97
N ASN A 27 3.19 31.04 -2.55
CA ASN A 27 4.54 31.02 -3.13
C ASN A 27 5.28 29.72 -2.80
N PRO A 28 5.52 28.82 -3.78
CA PRO A 28 6.14 27.53 -3.55
C PRO A 28 7.59 27.64 -3.08
N GLU A 29 8.26 28.78 -3.32
CA GLU A 29 9.65 29.04 -2.93
C GLU A 29 9.83 29.28 -1.42
N LEU A 30 8.74 29.51 -0.68
CA LEU A 30 8.84 29.78 0.75
C LEU A 30 9.31 28.55 1.52
N GLN A 31 10.29 28.75 2.41
CA GLN A 31 11.01 27.67 3.12
C GLN A 31 10.14 26.85 4.08
N TYR A 32 8.95 27.32 4.43
CA TYR A 32 8.00 26.57 5.26
C TYR A 32 7.18 25.52 4.46
N ASN A 33 7.21 25.55 3.12
CA ASN A 33 6.60 24.50 2.30
C ASN A 33 7.50 23.27 2.30
N ARG A 34 6.99 22.15 2.84
CA ARG A 34 7.67 20.84 2.80
C ARG A 34 7.91 20.43 1.34
N PRO A 35 9.00 19.70 1.03
CA PRO A 35 9.35 19.28 -0.34
C PRO A 35 8.14 18.77 -1.15
N GLY A 36 7.39 17.78 -0.66
CA GLY A 36 6.23 17.24 -1.40
C GLY A 36 4.96 18.09 -1.44
N VAL A 37 4.89 19.23 -0.72
CA VAL A 37 3.77 20.18 -0.83
C VAL A 37 4.01 21.14 -2.00
N ARG A 38 5.28 21.37 -2.34
CA ARG A 38 5.64 22.30 -3.41
C ARG A 38 5.09 21.78 -4.72
N ASN A 39 4.54 22.70 -5.50
CA ASN A 39 3.93 22.46 -6.80
C ASN A 39 2.62 21.66 -6.83
N THR A 40 2.12 21.16 -5.69
CA THR A 40 0.79 20.54 -5.62
C THR A 40 -0.33 21.58 -5.56
N ASP A 41 -1.49 21.24 -6.11
CA ASP A 41 -2.77 21.95 -5.90
C ASP A 41 -3.69 21.24 -4.90
N SER A 42 -3.09 20.59 -3.89
CA SER A 42 -3.75 19.88 -2.79
C SER A 42 -4.86 20.65 -2.05
N ALA A 43 -4.85 21.99 -2.10
CA ALA A 43 -5.82 22.81 -1.40
C ALA A 43 -7.19 22.82 -2.09
N VAL A 44 -8.23 22.41 -1.34
CA VAL A 44 -9.62 22.53 -1.76
C VAL A 44 -10.07 24.00 -1.61
N PRO A 45 -10.52 24.67 -2.68
CA PRO A 45 -11.02 26.04 -2.58
C PRO A 45 -12.28 26.10 -1.70
N LEU A 46 -12.46 27.18 -0.93
CA LEU A 46 -13.62 27.36 -0.03
C LEU A 46 -14.96 27.37 -0.77
N HIS A 47 -14.98 27.88 -2.01
CA HIS A 47 -16.18 28.01 -2.84
C HIS A 47 -15.88 27.58 -4.29
N PRO A 48 -15.76 26.26 -4.56
CA PRO A 48 -15.50 25.78 -5.90
C PRO A 48 -16.71 26.03 -6.81
N ALA A 49 -16.49 26.66 -7.97
CA ALA A 49 -17.50 26.81 -9.02
C ALA A 49 -17.56 25.58 -9.96
N ALA A 50 -16.56 24.71 -9.89
CA ALA A 50 -16.41 23.50 -10.71
C ALA A 50 -15.76 22.39 -9.87
N PRO A 51 -15.80 21.12 -10.32
CA PRO A 51 -15.08 20.04 -9.64
C PRO A 51 -13.61 20.39 -9.45
N VAL A 52 -13.09 20.12 -8.25
CA VAL A 52 -11.70 20.37 -7.91
C VAL A 52 -10.85 19.34 -8.66
N ILE A 53 -9.88 19.84 -9.41
CA ILE A 53 -8.84 19.06 -10.08
C ILE A 53 -7.59 19.10 -9.19
N HIS A 54 -6.87 17.99 -9.15
CA HIS A 54 -5.55 17.90 -8.53
C HIS A 54 -4.54 17.49 -9.60
N ASP A 55 -3.43 18.21 -9.78
CA ASP A 55 -2.42 17.90 -10.79
C ASP A 55 -1.54 16.68 -10.45
N TYR A 56 -1.54 16.25 -9.18
CA TYR A 56 -0.73 15.18 -8.59
C TYR A 56 0.79 15.33 -8.86
N ALA A 57 1.25 16.52 -9.21
CA ALA A 57 2.65 16.83 -9.41
C ALA A 57 3.24 17.42 -8.12
N SER A 58 4.24 16.75 -7.56
CA SER A 58 4.91 17.17 -6.33
C SER A 58 6.42 17.10 -6.45
N ASP A 59 7.13 18.01 -5.76
CA ASP A 59 8.58 17.91 -5.62
C ASP A 59 8.93 16.85 -4.55
N GLY A 60 8.92 15.58 -4.98
CA GLY A 60 9.08 14.42 -4.11
C GLY A 60 7.75 13.89 -3.57
N PRO A 61 7.78 12.96 -2.59
CA PRO A 61 6.57 12.25 -2.17
C PRO A 61 5.59 13.19 -1.50
N ALA A 62 4.32 13.11 -1.90
CA ALA A 62 3.24 13.87 -1.30
C ALA A 62 3.24 13.74 0.23
N PRO A 63 3.06 14.88 0.93
CA PRO A 63 3.12 14.92 2.38
C PRO A 63 2.00 14.07 2.98
N GLY A 64 2.32 13.38 4.05
CA GLY A 64 1.40 12.58 4.82
C GLY A 64 2.15 11.90 5.95
N ASN A 65 1.43 11.46 6.97
CA ASN A 65 2.03 10.81 8.14
C ASN A 65 1.25 9.55 8.48
N ILE A 66 1.96 8.47 8.78
CA ILE A 66 1.39 7.28 9.43
C ILE A 66 1.71 7.43 10.93
N ALA A 67 0.90 8.19 11.66
CA ALA A 67 1.21 8.62 13.03
C ALA A 67 0.16 8.12 14.04
N PHE A 68 0.04 6.81 14.17
CA PHE A 68 -0.86 6.15 15.13
C PHE A 68 -0.49 4.67 15.22
N ARG A 69 -1.10 3.97 16.19
CA ARG A 69 -0.91 2.53 16.37
C ARG A 69 -1.99 1.77 15.64
N TRP A 70 -1.60 0.80 14.84
CA TRP A 70 -2.54 -0.12 14.21
C TRP A 70 -3.24 -1.00 15.24
N ALA A 71 -4.52 -1.31 15.01
CA ALA A 71 -5.35 -2.14 15.88
C ALA A 71 -4.74 -3.54 15.97
N TYR A 72 -4.31 -3.93 17.17
CA TYR A 72 -3.52 -5.14 17.42
C TYR A 72 -4.35 -6.28 18.00
N GLY A 73 -5.68 -6.17 17.93
CA GLY A 73 -6.62 -7.18 18.42
C GLY A 73 -6.65 -7.31 19.94
N SER A 74 -7.06 -8.46 20.45
CA SER A 74 -7.28 -8.68 21.89
C SER A 74 -7.21 -10.16 22.25
N ASN A 75 -6.74 -10.45 23.47
CA ASN A 75 -6.71 -11.82 24.01
C ASN A 75 -8.08 -12.51 24.00
N VAL A 76 -9.14 -11.73 24.18
CA VAL A 76 -10.52 -12.20 24.04
C VAL A 76 -11.16 -11.38 22.93
N ALA A 77 -11.25 -11.97 21.73
CA ALA A 77 -11.80 -11.31 20.54
C ALA A 77 -13.21 -10.72 20.78
N ALA A 78 -14.05 -11.41 21.56
CA ALA A 78 -15.39 -10.96 21.92
C ALA A 78 -15.43 -9.68 22.79
N LYS A 79 -14.30 -9.32 23.43
CA LYS A 79 -14.16 -8.10 24.24
C LYS A 79 -13.42 -6.97 23.49
N ASN A 80 -13.03 -7.20 22.24
CA ASN A 80 -12.36 -6.17 21.45
C ASN A 80 -13.35 -5.04 21.10
N THR A 81 -12.94 -3.80 21.33
CA THR A 81 -13.72 -2.60 21.04
C THR A 81 -13.12 -1.76 19.92
N ASP A 82 -12.06 -2.25 19.25
CA ASP A 82 -11.49 -1.58 18.09
C ASP A 82 -12.50 -1.59 16.93
N PRO A 83 -12.44 -0.61 16.01
CA PRO A 83 -13.30 -0.62 14.84
C PRO A 83 -13.08 -1.88 14.00
N ARG A 84 -14.12 -2.33 13.28
CA ARG A 84 -14.02 -3.49 12.37
C ARG A 84 -13.07 -3.23 11.19
N VAL A 85 -13.01 -1.97 10.75
CA VAL A 85 -12.07 -1.45 9.77
C VAL A 85 -11.42 -0.23 10.40
N GLN A 86 -10.12 -0.28 10.68
CA GLN A 86 -9.39 0.92 11.06
C GLN A 86 -9.01 1.67 9.79
N VAL A 87 -9.37 2.96 9.71
CA VAL A 87 -9.08 3.80 8.54
C VAL A 87 -8.06 4.85 8.94
N MET A 88 -6.98 4.94 8.16
CA MET A 88 -6.04 6.05 8.20
C MET A 88 -6.10 6.83 6.89
N GLN A 89 -6.28 8.13 7.01
CA GLN A 89 -6.06 9.06 5.92
C GLN A 89 -4.58 9.49 5.94
N TYR A 90 -3.78 9.01 4.99
CA TYR A 90 -2.36 9.41 4.87
C TYR A 90 -2.26 10.86 4.39
N ASN A 91 -3.04 11.20 3.36
CA ASN A 91 -3.25 12.56 2.84
C ASN A 91 -4.65 12.69 2.24
N GLU A 92 -4.97 13.79 1.57
CA GLU A 92 -6.30 14.09 1.03
C GLU A 92 -6.84 13.04 0.05
N ASP A 93 -5.96 12.31 -0.64
CA ASP A 93 -6.32 11.38 -1.72
C ASP A 93 -5.80 9.95 -1.51
N SER A 94 -5.26 9.62 -0.33
CA SER A 94 -4.67 8.31 -0.06
C SER A 94 -5.03 7.81 1.33
N PHE A 95 -5.64 6.63 1.37
CA PHE A 95 -6.13 6.00 2.58
C PHE A 95 -5.55 4.59 2.73
N ILE A 96 -5.24 4.24 3.97
CA ILE A 96 -4.77 2.91 4.36
C ILE A 96 -5.81 2.36 5.34
N LEU A 97 -6.37 1.21 5.01
CA LEU A 97 -7.39 0.53 5.79
C LEU A 97 -6.79 -0.75 6.36
N ARG A 98 -7.12 -1.07 7.61
CA ARG A 98 -6.72 -2.33 8.25
C ARG A 98 -7.95 -3.08 8.73
N GLN A 99 -8.06 -4.34 8.33
CA GLN A 99 -9.08 -5.23 8.88
C GLN A 99 -8.75 -5.56 10.34
N ASN A 100 -9.76 -5.52 11.21
CA ASN A 100 -9.59 -5.86 12.62
C ASN A 100 -9.07 -7.30 12.80
N MET A 101 -7.98 -7.45 13.56
CA MET A 101 -7.32 -8.72 13.81
C MET A 101 -8.18 -9.75 14.57
N CYS A 102 -9.14 -9.29 15.37
CA CYS A 102 -10.11 -10.16 16.02
C CYS A 102 -11.17 -10.71 15.05
N VAL A 103 -11.27 -10.15 13.85
CA VAL A 103 -12.12 -10.68 12.77
C VAL A 103 -11.35 -11.69 11.92
N HIS A 104 -10.12 -11.36 11.55
CA HIS A 104 -9.21 -12.28 10.86
C HIS A 104 -7.78 -12.08 11.35
N TRP A 105 -7.12 -13.17 11.71
CA TRP A 105 -5.82 -13.17 12.38
C TRP A 105 -4.72 -12.47 11.57
N GLU A 106 -4.78 -12.50 10.24
CA GLU A 106 -3.81 -11.80 9.38
C GLU A 106 -3.94 -10.27 9.47
N ALA A 107 -5.13 -9.76 9.78
CA ALA A 107 -5.43 -8.32 9.85
C ALA A 107 -4.93 -7.55 8.60
N PRO A 108 -5.34 -7.97 7.38
CA PRO A 108 -4.80 -7.45 6.14
C PRO A 108 -5.03 -5.94 5.98
N PHE A 109 -4.11 -5.32 5.24
CA PHE A 109 -4.21 -3.95 4.78
C PHE A 109 -4.93 -3.87 3.44
N THR A 110 -5.54 -2.72 3.19
CA THR A 110 -6.22 -2.39 1.95
C THR A 110 -5.95 -0.92 1.65
N TYR A 111 -5.62 -0.59 0.42
CA TYR A 111 -5.19 0.77 0.04
C TYR A 111 -6.23 1.40 -0.89
N LEU A 112 -6.72 2.57 -0.53
CA LEU A 112 -7.70 3.32 -1.33
C LEU A 112 -7.06 4.63 -1.81
N LEU A 113 -6.90 4.75 -3.13
CA LEU A 113 -6.25 5.87 -3.80
C LEU A 113 -7.26 6.61 -4.67
N PHE A 114 -7.23 7.94 -4.65
CA PHE A 114 -8.07 8.77 -5.50
C PHE A 114 -7.27 9.49 -6.59
N GLY A 115 -7.90 9.68 -7.75
CA GLY A 115 -7.46 10.51 -8.86
C GLY A 115 -8.62 11.36 -9.42
N ASN A 116 -8.37 12.20 -10.43
CA ASN A 116 -9.40 13.09 -10.99
C ASN A 116 -10.56 12.39 -11.72
N LYS A 117 -10.39 11.13 -12.14
CA LYS A 117 -11.37 10.34 -12.92
C LYS A 117 -11.98 9.18 -12.13
N GLY A 118 -11.40 8.80 -10.99
CA GLY A 118 -11.89 7.67 -10.20
C GLY A 118 -11.02 7.34 -9.00
N ALA A 119 -11.33 6.21 -8.37
CA ALA A 119 -10.59 5.66 -7.24
C ALA A 119 -10.13 4.23 -7.53
N LEU A 120 -9.01 3.84 -6.91
CA LEU A 120 -8.43 2.50 -6.94
C LEU A 120 -8.44 1.92 -5.54
N LEU A 121 -8.96 0.71 -5.38
CA LEU A 121 -8.86 -0.09 -4.17
C LEU A 121 -7.92 -1.27 -4.45
N ILE A 122 -6.78 -1.30 -3.77
CA ILE A 122 -5.78 -2.36 -3.86
C ILE A 122 -5.98 -3.29 -2.66
N ASP A 123 -6.20 -4.57 -2.96
CA ASP A 123 -6.58 -5.62 -2.01
C ASP A 123 -7.91 -5.33 -1.30
N ASN A 124 -8.47 -6.36 -0.66
CA ASN A 124 -9.89 -6.36 -0.27
C ASN A 124 -10.13 -7.11 1.05
N GLY A 125 -9.09 -7.56 1.73
CA GLY A 125 -9.15 -8.22 3.03
C GLY A 125 -9.75 -9.63 3.03
N ALA A 126 -9.74 -10.23 4.23
CA ALA A 126 -9.86 -11.66 4.46
C ALA A 126 -11.27 -12.12 4.82
N SER A 127 -12.26 -11.23 4.85
CA SER A 127 -13.62 -11.58 5.25
C SER A 127 -14.70 -11.05 4.32
N ALA A 128 -15.55 -11.96 3.84
CA ALA A 128 -16.65 -11.61 2.95
C ALA A 128 -17.87 -11.04 3.71
N ASN A 129 -18.04 -11.39 4.99
CA ASN A 129 -19.23 -11.01 5.76
C ASN A 129 -19.18 -9.53 6.20
N PRO A 130 -20.08 -8.65 5.68
CA PRO A 130 -20.07 -7.24 6.03
C PRO A 130 -20.40 -6.98 7.52
N ALA A 131 -21.09 -7.89 8.21
CA ALA A 131 -21.32 -7.76 9.65
C ALA A 131 -20.03 -7.85 10.49
N HIS A 132 -18.99 -8.51 9.96
CA HIS A 132 -17.70 -8.64 10.63
C HIS A 132 -16.63 -7.72 10.03
N TYR A 133 -16.67 -7.49 8.72
CA TYR A 133 -15.75 -6.62 8.00
C TYR A 133 -16.54 -5.77 6.99
N PRO A 134 -17.10 -4.61 7.40
CA PRO A 134 -17.93 -3.76 6.54
C PRO A 134 -17.07 -2.91 5.59
N LEU A 135 -16.28 -3.56 4.75
CA LEU A 135 -15.34 -2.88 3.85
C LEU A 135 -16.07 -2.00 2.84
N ARG A 136 -17.10 -2.52 2.17
CA ARG A 136 -17.84 -1.73 1.18
C ARG A 136 -18.47 -0.48 1.80
N GLU A 137 -19.15 -0.62 2.93
CA GLU A 137 -19.77 0.51 3.64
C GLU A 137 -18.72 1.57 4.00
N THR A 138 -17.55 1.14 4.48
CA THR A 138 -16.44 2.02 4.83
C THR A 138 -15.89 2.74 3.60
N VAL A 139 -15.65 2.03 2.49
CA VAL A 139 -15.18 2.63 1.23
C VAL A 139 -16.21 3.59 0.66
N ASP A 140 -17.50 3.24 0.65
CA ASP A 140 -18.58 4.10 0.17
C ASP A 140 -18.67 5.40 0.98
N ALA A 141 -18.50 5.34 2.30
CA ALA A 141 -18.47 6.53 3.16
C ALA A 141 -17.27 7.44 2.85
N ILE A 142 -16.07 6.87 2.63
CA ILE A 142 -14.88 7.64 2.25
C ILE A 142 -15.08 8.28 0.88
N VAL A 143 -15.52 7.50 -0.12
CA VAL A 143 -15.78 7.97 -1.48
C VAL A 143 -16.82 9.10 -1.48
N ALA A 144 -17.91 8.98 -0.73
CA ALA A 144 -18.94 10.02 -0.65
C ALA A 144 -18.39 11.32 -0.04
N ARG A 145 -17.60 11.23 1.04
CA ARG A 145 -16.97 12.39 1.67
C ARG A 145 -15.96 13.06 0.72
N TRP A 146 -15.11 12.26 0.09
CA TRP A 146 -14.11 12.73 -0.87
C TRP A 146 -14.78 13.40 -2.07
N ALA A 147 -15.80 12.77 -2.65
CA ALA A 147 -16.57 13.30 -3.77
C ALA A 147 -17.18 14.66 -3.44
N LYS A 148 -17.79 14.80 -2.25
CA LYS A 148 -18.32 16.08 -1.78
C LYS A 148 -17.24 17.15 -1.69
N ALA A 149 -16.08 16.83 -1.10
CA ALA A 149 -14.96 17.77 -0.98
C ALA A 149 -14.40 18.20 -2.35
N ARG A 150 -14.42 17.30 -3.34
CA ARG A 150 -13.92 17.55 -4.69
C ARG A 150 -14.99 18.06 -5.68
N GLY A 151 -16.21 18.34 -5.22
CA GLY A 151 -17.32 18.78 -6.09
C GLY A 151 -17.71 17.74 -7.15
N ARG A 152 -17.58 16.45 -6.84
CA ARG A 152 -17.91 15.32 -7.73
C ARG A 152 -19.25 14.72 -7.36
N THR A 153 -20.05 14.40 -8.38
CA THR A 153 -21.33 13.69 -8.22
C THR A 153 -21.19 12.18 -8.41
N ARG A 154 -20.10 11.73 -9.03
CA ARG A 154 -19.80 10.32 -9.33
C ARG A 154 -18.30 10.08 -9.25
N VAL A 155 -17.90 8.97 -8.63
CA VAL A 155 -16.50 8.51 -8.53
C VAL A 155 -16.47 7.03 -8.87
N PRO A 156 -16.09 6.65 -10.10
CA PRO A 156 -15.85 5.26 -10.47
C PRO A 156 -14.83 4.61 -9.54
N LEU A 157 -15.02 3.32 -9.22
CA LEU A 157 -14.12 2.55 -8.37
C LEU A 157 -13.56 1.36 -9.15
N THR A 158 -12.25 1.21 -9.18
CA THR A 158 -11.59 0.01 -9.70
C THR A 158 -10.99 -0.78 -8.54
N LEU A 159 -11.32 -2.07 -8.45
CA LEU A 159 -10.73 -2.99 -7.48
C LEU A 159 -9.67 -3.83 -8.18
N VAL A 160 -8.47 -3.85 -7.60
CA VAL A 160 -7.34 -4.68 -8.02
C VAL A 160 -6.80 -5.44 -6.82
N MET A 161 -5.93 -6.40 -7.08
CA MET A 161 -5.33 -7.24 -6.05
C MET A 161 -3.87 -7.49 -6.39
N THR A 162 -3.02 -7.54 -5.36
CA THR A 162 -1.62 -7.96 -5.52
C THR A 162 -1.51 -9.44 -5.87
N SER A 163 -2.55 -10.23 -5.60
CA SER A 163 -2.73 -11.58 -6.12
C SER A 163 -4.19 -12.01 -5.99
N GLY A 164 -4.73 -12.68 -7.01
CA GLY A 164 -6.04 -13.32 -6.97
C GLY A 164 -6.02 -14.71 -6.30
N GLU A 165 -4.85 -15.34 -6.15
CA GLU A 165 -4.64 -16.57 -5.40
C GLU A 165 -4.68 -16.35 -3.88
N ASP A 166 -4.37 -15.14 -3.44
CA ASP A 166 -4.36 -14.77 -2.04
C ASP A 166 -5.79 -14.66 -1.48
N HIS A 167 -6.23 -15.73 -0.84
CA HIS A 167 -7.55 -15.76 -0.23
C HIS A 167 -7.73 -14.74 0.88
N ALA A 168 -6.69 -14.40 1.63
CA ALA A 168 -6.81 -13.49 2.76
C ALA A 168 -6.77 -12.02 2.32
N GLN A 169 -6.40 -11.74 1.07
CA GLN A 169 -6.51 -10.40 0.49
C GLN A 169 -7.75 -10.21 -0.40
N THR A 170 -8.46 -11.28 -0.78
CA THR A 170 -9.52 -11.20 -1.81
C THR A 170 -10.97 -11.46 -1.34
N LYS A 171 -11.22 -11.90 -0.10
CA LYS A 171 -12.60 -12.26 0.32
C LYS A 171 -13.56 -11.08 0.32
N GLY A 172 -13.09 -9.85 0.57
CA GLY A 172 -13.97 -8.68 0.57
C GLY A 172 -14.54 -8.31 -0.79
N LEU A 173 -14.02 -8.86 -1.91
CA LEU A 173 -14.53 -8.61 -3.27
C LEU A 173 -16.05 -8.84 -3.38
N ALA A 174 -16.56 -9.88 -2.71
CA ALA A 174 -17.97 -10.23 -2.73
C ALA A 174 -18.89 -9.10 -2.25
N GLN A 175 -18.40 -8.21 -1.38
CA GLN A 175 -19.18 -7.08 -0.87
C GLN A 175 -19.47 -6.03 -1.97
N PHE A 176 -18.61 -5.96 -2.99
CA PHE A 176 -18.70 -4.99 -4.09
C PHE A 176 -19.53 -5.50 -5.28
N ALA A 177 -20.06 -6.73 -5.21
CA ALA A 177 -20.99 -7.24 -6.20
C ALA A 177 -22.20 -6.31 -6.35
N GLY A 178 -22.48 -5.88 -7.58
CA GLY A 178 -23.60 -4.98 -7.89
C GLY A 178 -23.41 -3.54 -7.39
N ARG A 179 -22.24 -3.15 -6.87
CA ARG A 179 -21.94 -1.75 -6.59
C ARG A 179 -21.91 -0.97 -7.92
N PRO A 180 -22.68 0.12 -8.09
CA PRO A 180 -22.63 0.93 -9.30
C PRO A 180 -21.23 1.43 -9.61
N ASP A 181 -20.94 1.66 -10.88
CA ASP A 181 -19.71 2.32 -11.35
C ASP A 181 -18.42 1.68 -10.84
N THR A 182 -18.45 0.35 -10.74
CA THR A 182 -17.36 -0.42 -10.15
C THR A 182 -16.84 -1.44 -11.15
N THR A 183 -15.53 -1.44 -11.34
CA THR A 183 -14.80 -2.44 -12.12
C THR A 183 -13.99 -3.30 -11.16
N ILE A 184 -14.09 -4.61 -11.29
CA ILE A 184 -13.32 -5.56 -10.47
C ILE A 184 -12.38 -6.33 -11.39
N ALA A 185 -11.09 -6.29 -11.12
CA ALA A 185 -10.11 -7.10 -11.84
C ALA A 185 -10.43 -8.59 -11.65
N PRO A 186 -10.42 -9.40 -12.72
CA PRO A 186 -10.70 -10.83 -12.62
C PRO A 186 -9.54 -11.57 -11.94
N THR A 187 -9.84 -12.65 -11.22
CA THR A 187 -8.82 -13.47 -10.52
C THR A 187 -8.11 -14.51 -11.38
N PRO A 188 -8.71 -15.13 -12.44
CA PRO A 188 -7.97 -16.09 -13.25
C PRO A 188 -6.78 -15.43 -13.97
N LEU A 189 -5.59 -16.02 -13.85
CA LEU A 189 -4.32 -15.46 -14.33
C LEU A 189 -4.38 -14.84 -15.73
N ALA A 190 -4.89 -15.56 -16.73
CA ALA A 190 -4.95 -15.06 -18.10
C ALA A 190 -5.88 -13.85 -18.25
N ALA A 191 -7.03 -13.87 -17.57
CA ALA A 191 -7.98 -12.76 -17.57
C ALA A 191 -7.43 -11.56 -16.81
N MET A 192 -6.70 -11.77 -15.71
CA MET A 192 -6.00 -10.72 -14.96
C MET A 192 -4.94 -10.06 -15.85
N GLN A 193 -4.13 -10.87 -16.53
CA GLN A 193 -3.11 -10.38 -17.47
C GLN A 193 -3.74 -9.56 -18.60
N GLU A 194 -4.84 -10.03 -19.18
CA GLU A 194 -5.59 -9.29 -20.21
C GLU A 194 -6.15 -7.97 -19.65
N PHE A 195 -6.78 -8.01 -18.49
CA PHE A 195 -7.35 -6.83 -17.82
C PHE A 195 -6.30 -5.72 -17.59
N HIS A 196 -5.09 -6.11 -17.18
CA HIS A 196 -3.99 -5.17 -16.97
C HIS A 196 -3.17 -4.89 -18.25
N GLY A 197 -3.53 -5.43 -19.41
CA GLY A 197 -2.78 -5.24 -20.66
C GLY A 197 -1.38 -5.88 -20.66
N LEU A 198 -1.19 -6.91 -19.84
CA LEU A 198 0.06 -7.65 -19.63
C LEU A 198 0.08 -8.99 -20.39
N LEU A 199 -1.04 -9.40 -21.01
CA LEU A 199 -1.08 -10.60 -21.84
C LEU A 199 -0.04 -10.51 -22.97
N GLY A 200 0.81 -11.54 -23.09
CA GLY A 200 1.93 -11.57 -24.04
C GLY A 200 3.16 -10.75 -23.65
N LYS A 201 3.11 -9.99 -22.54
CA LYS A 201 4.25 -9.25 -21.98
C LYS A 201 4.68 -9.77 -20.59
N TRP A 202 3.90 -10.66 -20.00
CA TRP A 202 4.15 -11.23 -18.68
C TRP A 202 5.44 -12.09 -18.65
N PRO A 203 6.28 -12.03 -17.59
CA PRO A 203 6.21 -11.12 -16.43
C PRO A 203 7.10 -9.88 -16.57
N THR A 204 7.66 -9.61 -17.76
CA THR A 204 8.70 -8.56 -17.92
C THR A 204 8.16 -7.19 -18.31
N GLY A 205 6.96 -7.13 -18.89
CA GLY A 205 6.29 -5.87 -19.21
C GLY A 205 5.64 -5.23 -17.99
N THR A 206 5.48 -3.91 -18.04
CA THR A 206 4.69 -3.13 -17.08
C THR A 206 3.46 -2.54 -17.78
N SER A 207 2.48 -2.12 -17.00
CA SER A 207 1.33 -1.37 -17.48
C SER A 207 0.95 -0.26 -16.49
N SER A 208 -0.16 0.42 -16.73
CA SER A 208 -0.60 1.52 -15.86
C SER A 208 -2.12 1.60 -15.74
N ILE A 209 -2.56 2.20 -14.64
CA ILE A 209 -3.95 2.55 -14.35
C ILE A 209 -3.99 4.08 -14.18
N ASP A 210 -4.61 4.78 -15.14
CA ASP A 210 -4.79 6.23 -15.07
C ASP A 210 -6.04 6.57 -14.25
N LEU A 211 -5.84 7.12 -13.03
CA LEU A 211 -6.93 7.59 -12.19
C LEU A 211 -7.33 9.04 -12.51
N GLY A 212 -6.83 9.62 -13.60
CA GLY A 212 -6.97 11.03 -13.94
C GLY A 212 -5.83 11.82 -13.34
N ASP A 213 -4.70 11.85 -14.06
CA ASP A 213 -3.45 12.55 -13.76
C ASP A 213 -2.59 11.88 -12.67
N ARG A 214 -3.20 11.08 -11.78
CA ARG A 214 -2.49 10.12 -10.93
C ARG A 214 -2.40 8.75 -11.62
N VAL A 215 -1.24 8.44 -12.19
CA VAL A 215 -1.01 7.20 -12.96
C VAL A 215 -0.30 6.16 -12.11
N ILE A 216 -1.02 5.10 -11.74
CA ILE A 216 -0.48 3.99 -10.96
C ILE A 216 0.20 3.00 -11.90
N GLN A 217 1.47 2.67 -11.66
CA GLN A 217 2.17 1.67 -12.45
C GLN A 217 1.90 0.26 -11.91
N VAL A 218 1.74 -0.71 -12.82
CA VAL A 218 1.50 -2.11 -12.51
C VAL A 218 2.70 -2.92 -12.94
N ILE A 219 3.30 -3.65 -12.00
CA ILE A 219 4.55 -4.39 -12.17
C ILE A 219 4.29 -5.86 -11.85
N PRO A 220 4.47 -6.80 -12.80
CA PRO A 220 4.40 -8.22 -12.51
C PRO A 220 5.49 -8.64 -11.52
N THR A 221 5.05 -9.28 -10.44
CA THR A 221 5.91 -9.82 -9.39
C THR A 221 5.48 -11.24 -8.98
N PRO A 222 5.43 -12.22 -9.92
CA PRO A 222 5.22 -13.63 -9.56
C PRO A 222 6.32 -14.12 -8.60
N GLY A 223 5.98 -15.01 -7.68
CA GLY A 223 6.94 -15.56 -6.73
C GLY A 223 6.24 -16.19 -5.55
N THR A 224 5.73 -15.37 -4.63
CA THR A 224 4.83 -15.83 -3.56
C THR A 224 3.58 -16.46 -4.16
N HIS A 225 2.95 -15.75 -5.10
CA HIS A 225 1.83 -16.22 -5.90
C HIS A 225 2.19 -16.14 -7.38
N LYS A 226 1.63 -17.01 -8.23
CA LYS A 226 1.99 -17.05 -9.66
C LYS A 226 1.45 -15.86 -10.45
N ASP A 227 0.43 -15.20 -9.90
CA ASP A 227 -0.27 -14.04 -10.45
C ASP A 227 0.11 -12.75 -9.72
N GLY A 228 1.22 -12.75 -8.96
CA GLY A 228 1.65 -11.63 -8.15
C GLY A 228 1.85 -10.33 -8.95
N LEU A 229 1.31 -9.23 -8.44
CA LEU A 229 1.44 -7.87 -8.94
C LEU A 229 1.91 -6.94 -7.81
N SER A 230 2.74 -5.98 -8.16
CA SER A 230 3.03 -4.80 -7.35
C SER A 230 2.48 -3.56 -8.03
N PHE A 231 2.05 -2.58 -7.24
CA PHE A 231 1.51 -1.32 -7.71
C PHE A 231 2.35 -0.17 -7.18
N TYR A 232 2.74 0.76 -8.06
CA TYR A 232 3.53 1.92 -7.68
C TYR A 232 2.71 3.20 -7.88
N ASP A 233 2.56 3.96 -6.79
CA ASP A 233 1.93 5.28 -6.78
C ASP A 233 2.99 6.39 -6.77
N PRO A 234 3.19 7.10 -7.89
CA PRO A 234 4.18 8.18 -7.97
C PRO A 234 3.79 9.43 -7.19
N TYR A 235 2.54 9.55 -6.75
CA TYR A 235 2.13 10.71 -5.95
C TYR A 235 2.70 10.62 -4.52
N CYS A 236 2.60 9.44 -3.88
CA CYS A 236 3.14 9.23 -2.52
C CYS A 236 4.53 8.56 -2.50
N ASP A 237 5.06 8.17 -3.66
CA ASP A 237 6.18 7.24 -3.83
C ASP A 237 5.99 5.92 -3.04
N PHE A 238 4.77 5.38 -3.07
CA PHE A 238 4.43 4.12 -2.39
C PHE A 238 4.49 2.94 -3.35
N LEU A 239 5.14 1.87 -2.92
CA LEU A 239 5.22 0.62 -3.65
C LEU A 239 4.44 -0.47 -2.91
N PHE A 240 3.22 -0.74 -3.36
CA PHE A 240 2.35 -1.79 -2.81
C PHE A 240 2.78 -3.15 -3.35
N THR A 241 3.16 -4.07 -2.47
CA THR A 241 3.77 -5.36 -2.83
C THR A 241 3.00 -6.56 -2.30
N GLY A 242 1.94 -6.33 -1.52
CA GLY A 242 1.12 -7.40 -0.95
C GLY A 242 1.97 -8.40 -0.20
N ASP A 243 1.84 -9.68 -0.55
CA ASP A 243 2.54 -10.79 0.08
C ASP A 243 3.88 -11.14 -0.59
N LEU A 244 4.33 -10.36 -1.59
CA LEU A 244 5.68 -10.50 -2.16
C LEU A 244 6.74 -10.07 -1.13
N LEU A 245 6.55 -8.90 -0.52
CA LEU A 245 7.45 -8.34 0.48
C LEU A 245 6.62 -7.56 1.49
N PHE A 246 6.65 -7.99 2.75
CA PHE A 246 5.92 -7.37 3.84
C PHE A 246 6.64 -7.71 5.15
N PRO A 247 6.34 -7.01 6.26
CA PRO A 247 6.96 -7.30 7.53
C PRO A 247 6.37 -8.58 8.14
N GLY A 248 6.70 -9.74 7.59
CA GLY A 248 6.19 -11.02 8.05
C GLY A 248 6.86 -12.25 7.46
N LYS A 249 6.13 -13.36 7.49
CA LYS A 249 6.60 -14.66 7.00
C LYS A 249 6.21 -14.82 5.54
N ILE A 250 7.18 -14.72 4.65
CA ILE A 250 6.96 -14.75 3.21
C ILE A 250 7.11 -16.20 2.72
N ASN A 251 5.99 -16.76 2.28
CA ASN A 251 5.94 -18.08 1.67
C ASN A 251 6.30 -17.98 0.19
N ILE A 252 7.40 -18.59 -0.22
CA ILE A 252 7.85 -18.57 -1.60
C ILE A 252 7.19 -19.71 -2.37
N GLY A 253 6.28 -19.38 -3.29
CA GLY A 253 5.61 -20.36 -4.16
C GLY A 253 6.49 -20.85 -5.32
N ASN A 254 7.30 -19.96 -5.88
CA ASN A 254 8.32 -20.26 -6.89
C ASN A 254 9.55 -19.36 -6.67
N ASP A 255 10.68 -19.96 -6.27
CA ASP A 255 11.89 -19.23 -5.89
C ASP A 255 12.61 -18.54 -7.06
N ARG A 256 12.55 -19.12 -8.26
CA ARG A 256 13.10 -18.50 -9.48
C ARG A 256 12.32 -17.25 -9.87
N ASP A 257 10.99 -17.34 -9.86
CA ASP A 257 10.13 -16.20 -10.14
C ASP A 257 10.28 -15.14 -9.04
N PHE A 258 10.33 -15.55 -7.76
CA PHE A 258 10.51 -14.65 -6.62
C PHE A 258 11.82 -13.85 -6.71
N VAL A 259 12.95 -14.52 -6.97
CA VAL A 259 14.25 -13.85 -7.20
C VAL A 259 14.16 -12.89 -8.39
N ALA A 260 13.65 -13.35 -9.53
CA ALA A 260 13.52 -12.49 -10.72
C ALA A 260 12.60 -11.28 -10.48
N SER A 261 11.56 -11.44 -9.68
CA SER A 261 10.65 -10.36 -9.29
C SER A 261 11.32 -9.33 -8.39
N LEU A 262 12.12 -9.77 -7.41
CA LEU A 262 12.92 -8.86 -6.59
C LEU A 262 14.02 -8.15 -7.39
N GLU A 263 14.61 -8.78 -8.41
CA GLU A 263 15.53 -8.12 -9.33
C GLU A 263 14.85 -7.01 -10.13
N ARG A 264 13.66 -7.27 -10.69
CA ARG A 264 12.87 -6.26 -11.39
C ARG A 264 12.44 -5.13 -10.47
N LEU A 265 11.97 -5.46 -9.25
CA LEU A 265 11.53 -4.48 -8.28
C LEU A 265 12.69 -3.61 -7.78
N LYS A 266 13.88 -4.21 -7.59
CA LYS A 266 15.09 -3.46 -7.27
C LYS A 266 15.47 -2.51 -8.40
N ALA A 267 15.53 -2.98 -9.64
CA ALA A 267 15.85 -2.13 -10.79
C ALA A 267 14.83 -1.00 -10.94
N PHE A 268 13.55 -1.28 -10.66
CA PHE A 268 12.50 -0.29 -10.63
C PHE A 268 12.74 0.78 -9.55
N ALA A 269 13.02 0.36 -8.32
CA ALA A 269 13.27 1.27 -7.18
C ALA A 269 14.60 2.04 -7.30
N ASP A 270 15.58 1.53 -8.07
CA ASP A 270 16.79 2.29 -8.41
C ASP A 270 16.50 3.40 -9.44
N ALA A 271 15.48 3.21 -10.28
CA ALA A 271 15.11 4.13 -11.37
C ALA A 271 13.97 5.11 -11.02
N ASN A 272 13.24 4.85 -9.93
CA ASN A 272 12.09 5.64 -9.50
C ASN A 272 12.20 5.93 -8.00
N PRO A 273 11.78 7.11 -7.53
CA PRO A 273 11.75 7.37 -6.09
C PRO A 273 10.80 6.37 -5.42
N VAL A 274 11.22 5.80 -4.29
CA VAL A 274 10.35 4.98 -3.44
C VAL A 274 10.54 5.47 -2.03
N LYS A 275 9.46 5.97 -1.43
CA LYS A 275 9.43 6.38 -0.03
C LYS A 275 9.21 5.17 0.86
N TYR A 276 8.17 4.38 0.59
CA TYR A 276 7.84 3.19 1.38
C TYR A 276 7.41 2.02 0.50
N VAL A 277 7.84 0.83 0.92
CA VAL A 277 7.25 -0.44 0.47
C VAL A 277 6.14 -0.82 1.44
N MET A 278 4.96 -1.08 0.90
CA MET A 278 3.71 -1.28 1.63
C MET A 278 3.19 -2.71 1.38
N GLY A 279 3.19 -3.54 2.41
CA GLY A 279 2.85 -4.97 2.33
C GLY A 279 1.38 -5.31 2.57
N GLY A 280 1.03 -6.60 2.51
CA GLY A 280 -0.34 -7.08 2.72
C GLY A 280 -0.76 -7.18 4.19
N HIS A 281 0.17 -7.50 5.10
CA HIS A 281 -0.07 -7.60 6.54
C HIS A 281 1.24 -7.47 7.35
N ILE A 282 1.17 -7.62 8.68
CA ILE A 282 2.34 -7.58 9.58
C ILE A 282 2.33 -8.83 10.44
N ASP A 283 3.36 -9.66 10.37
CA ASP A 283 3.57 -10.80 11.28
C ASP A 283 4.78 -10.62 12.17
N MET A 284 5.72 -9.76 11.78
CA MET A 284 6.92 -9.50 12.57
C MET A 284 6.58 -8.69 13.82
N MET A 285 7.33 -8.96 14.89
CA MET A 285 7.35 -8.11 16.07
C MET A 285 8.27 -6.91 15.83
N PHE A 286 8.21 -5.89 16.68
CA PHE A 286 9.21 -4.81 16.69
C PHE A 286 10.63 -5.32 17.01
N VAL A 287 10.74 -6.53 17.56
CA VAL A 287 12.00 -7.21 17.87
C VAL A 287 12.51 -7.90 16.60
N PRO A 288 13.73 -7.57 16.11
CA PRO A 288 14.30 -8.14 14.90
C PRO A 288 14.25 -9.67 14.85
N GLY A 289 13.78 -10.23 13.72
CA GLY A 289 13.76 -11.67 13.48
C GLY A 289 12.70 -12.45 14.25
N GLN A 290 11.92 -11.79 15.11
CA GLN A 290 10.83 -12.41 15.84
C GLN A 290 9.51 -12.19 15.11
N ALA A 291 8.74 -13.26 14.91
CA ALA A 291 7.41 -13.21 14.32
C ALA A 291 6.37 -13.80 15.25
N TYR A 292 5.15 -13.29 15.17
CA TYR A 292 4.02 -13.93 15.83
C TYR A 292 3.77 -15.33 15.26
N PRO A 293 3.34 -16.28 16.10
CA PRO A 293 2.73 -17.51 15.62
C PRO A 293 1.51 -17.20 14.76
N ARG A 294 1.29 -18.03 13.74
CA ARG A 294 0.09 -18.00 12.91
C ARG A 294 -1.16 -18.10 13.79
N PHE A 295 -2.26 -17.50 13.35
CA PHE A 295 -3.56 -17.48 14.07
C PHE A 295 -3.59 -16.70 15.40
N ARG A 296 -2.58 -15.88 15.69
CA ARG A 296 -2.66 -14.97 16.85
C ARG A 296 -3.55 -13.78 16.53
N ASN A 297 -4.60 -13.61 17.34
CA ASN A 297 -5.54 -12.48 17.27
C ASN A 297 -5.17 -11.33 18.22
N TYR A 298 -4.00 -11.40 18.84
CA TYR A 298 -3.45 -10.36 19.73
C TYR A 298 -1.97 -10.18 19.45
N ARG A 299 -1.61 -9.04 18.85
CA ARG A 299 -0.25 -8.73 18.41
C ARG A 299 0.18 -7.30 18.80
N PRO A 300 0.26 -6.96 20.11
CA PRO A 300 0.49 -5.59 20.57
C PRO A 300 1.85 -5.00 20.17
N TYR A 301 2.81 -5.85 19.85
CA TYR A 301 4.21 -5.54 19.58
C TYR A 301 4.58 -5.73 18.11
N GLU A 302 3.66 -5.47 17.18
CA GLU A 302 3.92 -5.53 15.74
C GLU A 302 5.04 -4.58 15.30
N ARG A 303 5.72 -4.98 14.22
CA ARG A 303 6.56 -4.09 13.43
C ARG A 303 5.71 -2.99 12.76
N VAL A 304 6.35 -1.95 12.26
CA VAL A 304 5.66 -0.92 11.46
C VAL A 304 5.29 -1.47 10.08
N LEU A 305 4.27 -0.88 9.44
CA LEU A 305 3.82 -1.28 8.11
C LEU A 305 4.79 -0.79 7.03
N GLU A 306 5.21 0.47 7.18
CA GLU A 306 6.06 1.17 6.24
C GLU A 306 7.48 0.61 6.28
N MET A 307 7.89 -0.03 5.18
CA MET A 307 9.24 -0.57 5.03
C MET A 307 10.08 0.35 4.16
N GLU A 308 11.35 0.50 4.51
CA GLU A 308 12.32 1.26 3.73
C GLU A 308 12.65 0.54 2.41
N PRO A 309 12.88 1.27 1.31
CA PRO A 309 13.15 0.68 -0.01
C PRO A 309 14.43 -0.17 -0.06
N SER A 310 15.38 0.08 0.84
CA SER A 310 16.59 -0.74 0.99
C SER A 310 16.29 -2.21 1.27
N LEU A 311 15.11 -2.50 1.85
CA LEU A 311 14.69 -3.86 2.15
C LEU A 311 14.52 -4.72 0.89
N ILE A 312 14.27 -4.13 -0.28
CA ILE A 312 14.18 -4.86 -1.55
C ILE A 312 15.54 -5.52 -1.88
N ALA A 313 16.64 -4.79 -1.66
CA ALA A 313 17.99 -5.32 -1.90
C ALA A 313 18.35 -6.41 -0.90
N GLU A 314 17.97 -6.25 0.37
CA GLU A 314 18.14 -7.29 1.39
C GLU A 314 17.34 -8.54 1.07
N ALA A 315 16.06 -8.39 0.73
CA ALA A 315 15.19 -9.49 0.31
C ALA A 315 15.78 -10.23 -0.89
N LEU A 316 16.28 -9.52 -1.90
CA LEU A 316 16.92 -10.13 -3.06
C LEU A 316 18.17 -10.95 -2.70
N GLN A 317 19.02 -10.41 -1.83
CA GLN A 317 20.22 -11.11 -1.36
C GLN A 317 19.85 -12.45 -0.73
N TYR A 318 18.90 -12.46 0.21
CA TYR A 318 18.53 -13.67 0.93
C TYR A 318 17.60 -14.59 0.13
N ALA A 319 16.83 -14.06 -0.82
CA ALA A 319 16.09 -14.87 -1.78
C ALA A 319 17.03 -15.75 -2.62
N ARG A 320 18.18 -15.20 -3.05
CA ARG A 320 19.23 -15.97 -3.74
C ARG A 320 19.87 -17.03 -2.84
N GLU A 321 19.97 -16.75 -1.53
CA GLU A 321 20.51 -17.72 -0.58
C GLU A 321 19.59 -18.92 -0.35
N VAL A 322 18.27 -18.69 -0.29
CA VAL A 322 17.29 -19.78 -0.11
C VAL A 322 16.91 -20.49 -1.40
N GLN A 323 17.21 -19.91 -2.57
CA GLN A 323 16.87 -20.49 -3.87
C GLN A 323 17.41 -21.92 -4.03
N GLY A 324 16.55 -22.84 -4.46
CA GLY A 324 16.85 -24.26 -4.63
C GLY A 324 16.99 -25.06 -3.32
N ARG A 325 16.61 -24.48 -2.18
CA ARG A 325 16.77 -25.08 -0.85
C ARG A 325 15.48 -25.03 -0.05
N ASP A 326 15.11 -26.15 0.57
CA ASP A 326 14.04 -26.22 1.55
C ASP A 326 14.54 -25.60 2.86
N LEU A 327 14.22 -24.32 3.09
CA LEU A 327 14.81 -23.51 4.14
C LEU A 327 13.86 -22.44 4.68
N MET A 328 13.88 -22.29 6.00
CA MET A 328 13.42 -21.09 6.70
C MET A 328 14.63 -20.20 7.03
N LEU A 329 14.63 -18.96 6.52
CA LEU A 329 15.69 -17.97 6.76
C LEU A 329 15.12 -16.74 7.46
N ILE A 330 15.71 -16.37 8.60
CA ILE A 330 15.25 -15.26 9.45
C ILE A 330 16.00 -13.97 9.11
N ARG A 331 15.30 -12.88 8.83
CA ARG A 331 15.86 -11.52 8.73
C ARG A 331 15.18 -10.59 9.74
N PRO A 332 15.76 -9.40 10.03
CA PRO A 332 15.17 -8.47 10.99
C PRO A 332 13.70 -8.15 10.73
N ASP A 333 13.35 -7.86 9.48
CA ASP A 333 12.03 -7.38 9.09
C ASP A 333 11.18 -8.40 8.32
N PHE A 334 11.73 -9.56 7.95
CA PHE A 334 10.97 -10.62 7.27
C PHE A 334 11.57 -12.00 7.52
N ILE A 335 10.81 -13.05 7.23
CA ILE A 335 11.29 -14.44 7.25
C ILE A 335 10.96 -15.07 5.90
N LEU A 336 11.95 -15.64 5.22
CA LEU A 336 11.73 -16.37 3.97
C LEU A 336 11.47 -17.85 4.26
N LEU A 337 10.43 -18.39 3.66
CA LEU A 337 10.04 -19.80 3.73
C LEU A 337 10.04 -20.37 2.32
N ASN A 338 11.14 -21.02 1.92
CA ASN A 338 11.25 -21.68 0.62
C ASN A 338 11.13 -23.19 0.78
N GLY A 339 10.25 -23.85 0.02
CA GLY A 339 10.09 -25.31 0.06
C GLY A 339 9.66 -25.89 1.42
N VAL A 340 9.25 -25.05 2.37
CA VAL A 340 8.90 -25.45 3.74
C VAL A 340 7.50 -24.98 4.14
N SER A 341 6.96 -25.61 5.19
CA SER A 341 5.64 -25.26 5.72
C SER A 341 5.59 -23.80 6.25
N PRO A 342 4.44 -23.10 6.14
CA PRO A 342 4.19 -21.83 6.85
C PRO A 342 4.42 -21.91 8.37
N ASP A 343 4.31 -23.11 8.94
CA ASP A 343 4.53 -23.37 10.38
C ASP A 343 5.93 -23.92 10.69
N GLN A 344 6.85 -23.89 9.73
CA GLN A 344 8.23 -24.35 9.90
C GLN A 344 8.88 -23.65 11.10
N ARG A 345 9.70 -24.41 11.83
CA ARG A 345 10.55 -23.90 12.92
C ARG A 345 12.00 -24.15 12.57
N THR A 346 12.89 -23.30 13.06
CA THR A 346 14.33 -23.47 12.91
C THR A 346 15.03 -23.23 14.23
N ASN A 347 16.07 -24.02 14.51
CA ASN A 347 17.00 -23.76 15.61
C ASN A 347 18.20 -22.93 15.14
N VAL A 348 18.28 -22.63 13.84
CA VAL A 348 19.34 -21.83 13.23
C VAL A 348 18.93 -20.35 13.33
N TRP A 349 19.72 -19.58 14.07
CA TRP A 349 19.56 -18.13 14.18
C TRP A 349 20.73 -17.45 13.46
N PRO A 350 20.48 -16.55 12.48
CA PRO A 350 21.54 -15.88 11.76
C PRO A 350 22.41 -15.01 12.66
N ALA A 351 23.73 -15.09 12.47
CA ALA A 351 24.70 -14.44 13.35
C ALA A 351 24.63 -12.91 13.34
N ASP A 352 24.13 -12.32 12.25
CA ASP A 352 23.96 -10.88 12.06
C ASP A 352 22.59 -10.36 12.50
N VAL A 353 21.70 -11.23 13.00
CA VAL A 353 20.40 -10.85 13.57
C VAL A 353 20.47 -10.93 15.10
N PRO A 354 20.18 -9.85 15.84
CA PRO A 354 20.19 -9.90 17.30
C PRO A 354 19.23 -10.94 17.88
N GLN A 355 19.73 -11.85 18.72
CA GLN A 355 18.91 -12.86 19.38
C GLN A 355 18.30 -12.31 20.68
N ILE A 356 17.27 -11.48 20.53
CA ILE A 356 16.58 -10.81 21.64
C ILE A 356 15.35 -11.62 22.05
N ARG A 357 15.13 -11.85 23.36
CA ARG A 357 13.88 -12.42 23.87
C ARG A 357 12.78 -11.34 23.83
N PRO A 358 11.70 -11.53 23.05
CA PRO A 358 10.64 -10.55 22.99
C PRO A 358 9.81 -10.55 24.28
N PRO A 359 9.07 -9.46 24.59
CA PRO A 359 8.06 -9.49 25.62
C PRO A 359 7.02 -10.56 25.28
N HIS A 360 6.56 -11.34 26.25
CA HIS A 360 5.47 -12.29 26.04
C HIS A 360 4.13 -11.53 26.11
N PRO A 361 3.40 -11.40 24.99
CA PRO A 361 2.02 -10.96 25.05
C PRO A 361 1.22 -12.15 25.60
N PHE A 362 0.70 -11.98 26.82
CA PHE A 362 -0.02 -12.99 27.61
C PHE A 362 -1.08 -13.76 26.81
#